data_AF-A0A3D5Y936-F1
#
_entry.id   AF-A0A3D5Y936-F1
#
_cell.length_a   1.000
_cell.length_b   1.000
_cell.length_c   1.000
_cell.angle_alpha   90.00
_cell.angle_beta   90.00
_cell.angle_gamma   90.00
#
_symmetry.space_group_name_H-M   'P 1'
#
loop_
_entity.id
_entity.type
_entity.pdbx_description
1 polymer ?
#
loop_
_entity_poly.entity_id
_entity_poly.type
_entity_poly.pdbx_seq_one_letter_code
_entity_poly.pdbx_strand_id
1 'polypeptide(L)'
;MFCFRHPKRIAVKVCYHCGRLVCPKCQWRDSHHTFCGQACYKRYIFWQKVKEIRRMVIREVRAFSLLLSKKAAAIPIGNGYVPAILPILALTSIHTYTTLTTKDYKPSIRYEIQEFKDSSPEIRSLDTTIKNLKTTDTAQIVVAYNAQPEENNLKNLFEKKIKLQPKTPVIVKPKFIAPDITRGNVMKNELSITFDGGSEATDTEAILNILRERNIKTTIFLTGEFIKRYPELVKKMVEDGHEIGNHSLTHPHLTTFEKNFKQQTLHGVNKEFITRQLKETARIFKELTGKDMIPYWRAPYGEQNAEIRQWAYETGFTHIGWTTDYKNRESLDSLDWVSNEESEFYYSADEIKDRILNFDKGGNEVKGGIVLMHLGTDRKDSHVSTKLPEIIDSLEQRGYRFVKVSELLNKRR
;
A
#
# COMPACT_ATOMS: atom_id res chain seq x y z
N MET A 1 -11.34 10.60 22.43
CA MET A 1 -9.97 10.06 22.68
C MET A 1 -8.96 11.20 22.72
N PHE A 2 -8.31 11.44 23.86
CA PHE A 2 -7.41 12.58 24.07
C PHE A 2 -5.93 12.21 23.96
N CYS A 3 -5.08 13.20 23.67
CA CYS A 3 -3.65 12.98 23.55
C CYS A 3 -2.99 12.65 24.88
N PHE A 4 -2.17 11.61 24.90
CA PHE A 4 -1.40 11.16 26.04
C PHE A 4 -0.57 12.27 26.73
N ARG A 5 -0.06 13.23 25.95
CA ARG A 5 0.74 14.37 26.46
C ARG A 5 -0.08 15.64 26.66
N HIS A 6 -1.23 15.76 25.99
CA HIS A 6 -2.09 16.93 26.07
C HIS A 6 -3.53 16.46 26.28
N PRO A 7 -3.95 16.22 27.53
CA PRO A 7 -5.27 15.65 27.85
C PRO A 7 -6.45 16.51 27.38
N LYS A 8 -6.23 17.82 27.15
CA LYS A 8 -7.24 18.74 26.60
C LYS A 8 -7.28 18.79 25.07
N ARG A 9 -6.46 18.01 24.36
CA ARG A 9 -6.39 18.01 22.89
C ARG A 9 -6.80 16.67 22.31
N ILE A 10 -7.61 16.71 21.25
CA ILE A 10 -8.04 15.52 20.52
C ILE A 10 -6.82 14.86 19.87
N ALA A 11 -6.68 13.55 20.07
CA ALA A 11 -5.69 12.75 19.38
C ALA A 11 -6.22 12.35 18.01
N VAL A 12 -5.37 12.46 16.98
CA VAL A 12 -5.75 12.13 15.59
C VAL A 12 -4.91 10.99 15.00
N LYS A 13 -3.90 10.52 15.75
CA LYS A 13 -3.04 9.40 15.38
C LYS A 13 -2.65 8.58 16.61
N VAL A 14 -2.19 7.38 16.36
CA VAL A 14 -1.65 6.45 17.36
C VAL A 14 -0.13 6.34 17.15
N CYS A 15 0.63 6.32 18.23
CA CYS A 15 2.07 6.06 18.19
C CYS A 15 2.32 4.64 17.71
N TYR A 16 3.03 4.48 16.60
CA TYR A 16 3.35 3.20 16.00
C TYR A 16 4.12 2.27 16.95
N HIS A 17 5.04 2.82 17.74
CA HIS A 17 5.87 2.01 18.64
C HIS A 17 5.17 1.59 19.94
N CYS A 18 4.31 2.44 20.52
CA CYS A 18 3.78 2.21 21.87
C CYS A 18 2.25 2.35 22.01
N GLY A 19 1.52 2.52 20.91
CA GLY A 19 0.05 2.56 20.91
C GLY A 19 -0.58 3.81 21.54
N ARG A 20 0.21 4.76 22.06
CA ARG A 20 -0.33 5.97 22.70
C ARG A 20 -1.00 6.92 21.69
N LEU A 21 -2.12 7.50 22.08
CA LEU A 21 -2.86 8.50 21.31
C LEU A 21 -2.13 9.85 21.27
N VAL A 22 -1.98 10.44 20.06
CA VAL A 22 -1.12 11.62 19.82
C VAL A 22 -1.87 12.72 19.05
N CYS A 23 -1.99 13.91 19.64
CA CYS A 23 -2.48 15.11 18.95
C CYS A 23 -1.45 15.63 17.94
N PRO A 24 -1.84 16.44 16.94
CA PRO A 24 -0.92 16.95 15.91
C PRO A 24 0.38 17.56 16.45
N LYS A 25 0.32 18.30 17.56
CA LYS A 25 1.49 18.96 18.18
C LYS A 25 2.51 17.99 18.79
N CYS A 26 2.09 16.78 19.16
CA CYS A 26 2.95 15.79 19.82
C CYS A 26 3.53 14.75 18.85
N GLN A 27 3.21 14.84 17.57
CA GLN A 27 3.58 13.82 16.60
C GLN A 27 5.02 14.00 16.16
N TRP A 28 5.82 12.96 16.40
CA TRP A 28 7.07 12.74 15.71
C TRP A 28 6.79 11.86 14.51
N ARG A 29 7.21 12.22 13.31
CA ARG A 29 6.88 11.46 12.10
C ARG A 29 8.14 11.12 11.31
N ASP A 30 8.16 9.93 10.73
CA ASP A 30 8.95 9.64 9.53
C ASP A 30 8.00 9.56 8.32
N SER A 31 8.48 9.10 7.16
CA SER A 31 7.66 9.03 5.94
C SER A 31 6.49 8.04 6.04
N HIS A 32 6.51 7.09 6.98
CA HIS A 32 5.53 5.99 7.06
C HIS A 32 4.82 5.90 8.42
N HIS A 33 5.43 6.42 9.50
CA HIS A 33 4.98 6.17 10.88
C HIS A 33 4.87 7.45 11.72
N THR A 34 3.95 7.42 12.68
CA THR A 34 3.77 8.46 13.70
C THR A 34 4.21 7.94 15.07
N PHE A 35 4.89 8.75 15.87
CA PHE A 35 5.41 8.43 17.19
C PHE A 35 5.00 9.49 18.20
N CYS A 36 4.80 9.10 19.47
CA CYS A 36 4.42 10.04 20.54
C CYS A 36 5.60 10.88 21.08
N GLY A 37 6.82 10.62 20.59
CA GLY A 37 8.01 11.36 20.94
C GLY A 37 9.30 10.69 20.44
N GLN A 38 10.40 11.43 20.58
CA GLN A 38 11.74 11.03 20.11
C GLN A 38 12.21 9.68 20.66
N ALA A 39 11.89 9.34 21.91
CA ALA A 39 12.28 8.05 22.50
C ALA A 39 11.65 6.86 21.76
N CYS A 40 10.37 6.96 21.40
CA CYS A 40 9.67 5.92 20.65
C CYS A 40 10.19 5.82 19.20
N TYR A 41 10.51 6.97 18.60
CA TYR A 41 11.12 6.99 17.27
C TYR A 41 12.53 6.36 17.27
N LYS A 42 13.39 6.72 18.23
CA LYS A 42 14.73 6.13 18.37
C LYS A 42 14.68 4.62 18.59
N ARG A 43 13.73 4.13 19.39
CA ARG A 43 13.50 2.69 19.58
C ARG A 43 13.07 2.00 18.28
N TYR A 44 12.16 2.60 17.52
CA TYR A 44 11.76 2.07 16.22
C TYR A 44 12.94 1.96 15.25
N ILE A 45 13.74 3.02 15.11
CA ILE A 45 14.93 3.01 14.23
C ILE A 45 15.97 2.00 14.69
N PHE A 46 16.21 1.87 15.99
CA PHE A 46 17.06 0.84 16.55
C PHE A 46 16.61 -0.56 16.11
N TRP A 47 15.31 -0.85 16.24
CA TRP A 47 14.75 -2.14 15.84
C TRP A 47 14.80 -2.40 14.33
N GLN A 48 14.67 -1.37 13.49
CA GLN A 48 14.86 -1.53 12.04
C GLN A 48 16.30 -1.92 11.71
N LYS A 49 17.29 -1.30 12.36
CA LYS A 49 18.70 -1.69 12.21
C LYS A 49 18.97 -3.12 12.69
N VAL A 50 18.37 -3.52 13.81
CA VAL A 50 18.47 -4.92 14.29
C VAL A 50 17.87 -5.89 13.29
N LYS A 51 16.72 -5.57 12.68
CA LYS A 51 16.08 -6.40 11.63
C LYS A 51 16.94 -6.49 10.37
N GLU A 52 17.59 -5.41 9.98
CA GLU A 52 18.48 -5.37 8.82
C GLU A 52 19.73 -6.22 9.05
N ILE A 53 20.37 -6.09 10.22
CA ILE A 53 21.48 -6.94 10.64
C ILE A 53 21.05 -8.41 10.69
N ARG A 54 19.86 -8.71 11.25
CA ARG A 54 19.30 -10.07 11.26
C ARG A 54 19.17 -10.65 9.85
N ARG A 55 18.64 -9.88 8.89
CA ARG A 55 18.48 -10.32 7.49
C ARG A 55 19.83 -10.57 6.83
N MET A 56 20.80 -9.70 7.07
CA MET A 56 22.16 -9.86 6.56
C MET A 56 22.79 -11.14 7.09
N VAL A 57 22.73 -11.38 8.41
CA VAL A 57 23.26 -12.59 9.05
C VAL A 57 22.58 -13.85 8.51
N ILE A 58 21.25 -13.87 8.39
CA ILE A 58 20.52 -15.01 7.83
C ILE A 58 20.95 -15.29 6.39
N ARG A 59 21.17 -14.23 5.58
CA ARG A 59 21.61 -14.36 4.20
C ARG A 59 23.02 -14.98 4.12
N GLU A 60 23.95 -14.48 4.92
CA GLU A 60 25.32 -14.99 4.97
C GLU A 60 25.37 -16.45 5.49
N VAL A 61 24.60 -16.78 6.52
CA VAL A 61 24.50 -18.16 7.04
C VAL A 61 23.90 -19.10 6.00
N ARG A 62 22.86 -18.67 5.25
CA ARG A 62 22.29 -19.46 4.15
C ARG A 62 23.27 -19.63 2.99
N ALA A 63 24.00 -18.58 2.60
CA ALA A 63 25.02 -18.65 1.57
C ALA A 63 26.14 -19.63 1.98
N PHE A 64 26.53 -19.62 3.26
CA PHE A 64 27.52 -20.53 3.83
C PHE A 64 27.00 -21.99 3.89
N SER A 65 25.75 -22.21 4.28
CA SER A 65 25.10 -23.52 4.26
C SER A 65 25.01 -24.11 2.84
N LEU A 66 24.74 -23.27 1.83
CA LEU A 66 24.77 -23.63 0.41
C LEU A 66 26.18 -23.94 -0.11
N LEU A 67 27.20 -23.29 0.43
CA LEU A 67 28.61 -23.58 0.12
C LEU A 67 29.06 -24.92 0.73
N LEU A 68 28.60 -25.24 1.93
CA LEU A 68 28.85 -26.53 2.59
C LEU A 68 28.12 -27.69 1.88
N SER A 69 26.88 -27.49 1.43
CA SER A 69 26.14 -28.52 0.69
C SER A 69 26.71 -28.79 -0.71
N LYS A 70 27.38 -27.80 -1.31
CA LYS A 70 28.11 -27.95 -2.59
C LYS A 70 29.51 -28.52 -2.45
N LYS A 71 30.10 -28.52 -1.25
CA LYS A 71 31.40 -29.15 -0.94
C LYS A 71 31.23 -30.25 0.10
N ALA A 72 30.41 -31.24 -0.21
CA ALA A 72 30.50 -32.56 0.42
C ALA A 72 31.52 -33.42 -0.35
N ALA A 73 32.78 -32.99 -0.36
CA ALA A 73 33.92 -33.82 -0.76
C ALA A 73 35.22 -33.18 -0.25
N ALA A 74 35.99 -33.99 0.51
CA ALA A 74 37.36 -33.80 0.97
C ALA A 74 37.57 -32.91 2.23
N ILE A 75 38.38 -33.22 3.25
CA ILE A 75 39.18 -34.37 3.74
C ILE A 75 39.78 -33.91 5.12
N PRO A 76 40.38 -34.79 5.95
CA PRO A 76 40.52 -34.58 7.41
C PRO A 76 41.77 -33.82 7.90
N ILE A 77 41.61 -33.30 9.13
CA ILE A 77 42.55 -33.03 10.24
C ILE A 77 44.05 -32.85 9.92
N GLY A 78 44.58 -31.65 10.19
CA GLY A 78 46.01 -31.41 10.42
C GLY A 78 46.52 -30.08 9.85
N ASN A 79 46.77 -29.11 10.74
CA ASN A 79 47.53 -27.87 10.53
C ASN A 79 47.23 -27.02 9.27
N GLY A 80 46.24 -26.12 9.38
CA GLY A 80 46.19 -24.87 8.59
C GLY A 80 44.88 -24.57 7.84
N TYR A 81 44.44 -23.31 7.95
CA TYR A 81 43.28 -22.61 7.33
C TYR A 81 41.92 -22.80 8.03
N VAL A 82 41.26 -21.78 8.64
CA VAL A 82 40.81 -20.40 8.27
C VAL A 82 39.43 -20.26 7.54
N PRO A 83 38.52 -21.25 7.44
CA PRO A 83 37.14 -20.99 6.99
C PRO A 83 36.10 -20.85 8.12
N ALA A 84 36.44 -21.10 9.38
CA ALA A 84 35.52 -20.95 10.53
C ALA A 84 35.48 -19.53 11.13
N ILE A 85 36.40 -18.66 10.72
CA ILE A 85 36.67 -17.40 11.42
C ILE A 85 35.64 -16.31 11.07
N LEU A 86 35.14 -16.22 9.83
CA LEU A 86 34.17 -15.17 9.45
C LEU A 86 32.80 -15.27 10.17
N PRO A 87 32.16 -16.45 10.28
CA PRO A 87 30.91 -16.58 11.02
C PRO A 87 31.11 -16.28 12.52
N ILE A 88 32.20 -16.77 13.11
CA ILE A 88 32.57 -16.53 14.51
C ILE A 88 32.87 -15.04 14.75
N LEU A 89 33.50 -14.33 13.81
CA LEU A 89 33.74 -12.89 13.87
C LEU A 89 32.48 -12.05 13.70
N ALA A 90 31.57 -12.45 12.81
CA ALA A 90 30.27 -11.80 12.66
C ALA A 90 29.42 -11.98 13.92
N LEU A 91 29.49 -13.15 14.55
CA LEU A 91 28.76 -13.50 15.77
C LEU A 91 29.37 -12.87 17.02
N THR A 92 30.69 -12.82 17.14
CA THR A 92 31.37 -12.06 18.21
C THR A 92 31.11 -10.57 18.02
N SER A 93 31.07 -10.04 16.79
CA SER A 93 30.65 -8.65 16.55
C SER A 93 29.20 -8.39 17.00
N ILE A 94 28.27 -9.32 16.75
CA ILE A 94 26.89 -9.21 17.24
C ILE A 94 26.82 -9.35 18.77
N HIS A 95 27.56 -10.29 19.35
CA HIS A 95 27.62 -10.54 20.80
C HIS A 95 28.25 -9.36 21.55
N THR A 96 29.38 -8.84 21.06
CA THR A 96 30.08 -7.66 21.60
C THR A 96 29.24 -6.40 21.41
N TYR A 97 28.53 -6.22 20.29
CA TYR A 97 27.65 -5.07 20.09
C TYR A 97 26.37 -5.15 20.95
N THR A 98 25.85 -6.35 21.23
CA THR A 98 24.72 -6.56 22.17
C THR A 98 25.14 -6.51 23.64
N THR A 99 26.37 -6.89 23.99
CA THR A 99 26.88 -6.75 25.37
C THR A 99 27.34 -5.32 25.69
N LEU A 100 27.96 -4.60 24.74
CA LEU A 100 28.31 -3.19 24.91
C LEU A 100 27.09 -2.27 25.05
N THR A 101 25.92 -2.67 24.52
CA THR A 101 24.68 -1.87 24.57
C THR A 101 23.73 -2.25 25.71
N THR A 102 24.00 -3.35 26.44
CA THR A 102 23.15 -3.81 27.56
C THR A 102 23.56 -3.26 28.93
N LYS A 103 24.74 -2.62 29.06
CA LYS A 103 25.14 -1.97 30.31
C LYS A 103 24.34 -0.68 30.62
N ASP A 104 23.78 -0.04 29.60
CA ASP A 104 23.11 1.28 29.72
C ASP A 104 21.58 1.25 29.61
N TYR A 105 20.93 0.08 29.56
CA TYR A 105 19.47 0.00 29.38
C TYR A 105 18.74 -0.99 30.32
N LYS A 106 17.49 -0.61 30.63
CA LYS A 106 16.58 -1.22 31.63
C LYS A 106 16.22 -2.70 31.37
N PRO A 107 15.77 -3.45 32.40
CA PRO A 107 15.50 -4.90 32.38
C PRO A 107 14.63 -5.44 31.24
N SER A 108 13.72 -4.64 30.67
CA SER A 108 12.82 -5.06 29.58
C SER A 108 13.57 -5.48 28.30
N ILE A 109 14.76 -4.93 28.04
CA ILE A 109 15.57 -5.29 26.86
C ILE A 109 16.19 -6.68 27.02
N ARG A 110 16.44 -7.14 28.25
CA ARG A 110 17.02 -8.48 28.51
C ARG A 110 16.05 -9.60 28.10
N TYR A 111 14.75 -9.39 28.36
CA TYR A 111 13.69 -10.33 27.98
C TYR A 111 13.54 -10.42 26.46
N GLU A 112 13.56 -9.29 25.77
CA GLU A 112 13.43 -9.21 24.31
C GLU A 112 14.65 -9.77 23.55
N ILE A 113 15.85 -9.69 24.13
CA ILE A 113 17.07 -10.34 23.59
C ILE A 113 16.98 -11.86 23.76
N GLN A 114 16.45 -12.34 24.88
CA GLN A 114 16.25 -13.77 25.11
C GLN A 114 15.22 -14.34 24.12
N GLU A 115 14.12 -13.63 23.90
CA GLU A 115 13.13 -13.99 22.87
C GLU A 115 13.74 -14.06 21.45
N PHE A 116 14.67 -13.17 21.11
CA PHE A 116 15.41 -13.25 19.85
C PHE A 116 16.31 -14.48 19.74
N LYS A 117 17.04 -14.82 20.81
CA LYS A 117 17.86 -16.05 20.87
C LYS A 117 17.00 -17.29 20.67
N ASP A 118 15.77 -17.25 21.18
CA ASP A 118 14.80 -18.34 21.11
C ASP A 118 13.95 -18.32 19.83
N SER A 119 14.17 -17.35 18.93
CA SER A 119 13.32 -17.16 17.74
C SER A 119 13.60 -18.11 16.57
N SER A 120 14.68 -18.91 16.62
CA SER A 120 14.90 -19.99 15.65
C SER A 120 15.76 -21.13 16.24
N PRO A 121 15.52 -22.39 15.82
CA PRO A 121 16.36 -23.53 16.21
C PRO A 121 17.85 -23.33 15.90
N GLU A 122 18.16 -22.70 14.77
CA GLU A 122 19.54 -22.44 14.33
C GLU A 122 20.24 -21.43 15.23
N ILE A 123 19.54 -20.34 15.61
CA ILE A 123 20.07 -19.33 16.53
C ILE A 123 20.23 -19.90 17.95
N ARG A 124 19.32 -20.77 18.41
CA ARG A 124 19.43 -21.46 19.71
C ARG A 124 20.60 -22.43 19.77
N SER A 125 20.76 -23.25 18.72
CA SER A 125 21.88 -24.17 18.58
C SER A 125 23.21 -23.40 18.62
N LEU A 126 23.26 -22.28 17.91
CA LEU A 126 24.43 -21.41 17.81
C LEU A 126 24.76 -20.66 19.13
N ASP A 127 23.76 -20.14 19.86
CA ASP A 127 23.93 -19.53 21.19
C ASP A 127 24.45 -20.56 22.21
N THR A 128 24.02 -21.83 22.08
CA THR A 128 24.51 -22.94 22.90
C THR A 128 25.96 -23.28 22.59
N THR A 129 26.34 -23.33 21.30
CA THR A 129 27.74 -23.51 20.87
C THR A 129 28.64 -22.40 21.41
N ILE A 130 28.19 -21.14 21.37
CA ILE A 130 28.95 -19.98 21.86
C ILE A 130 29.13 -20.02 23.39
N LYS A 131 28.10 -20.40 24.15
CA LYS A 131 28.20 -20.56 25.62
C LYS A 131 29.16 -21.66 26.04
N ASN A 132 29.36 -22.66 25.19
CA ASN A 132 30.24 -23.80 25.45
C ASN A 132 31.71 -23.56 25.04
N LEU A 133 32.01 -22.45 24.33
CA LEU A 133 33.38 -22.02 24.10
C LEU A 133 33.95 -21.45 25.40
N LYS A 134 35.13 -21.91 25.82
CA LYS A 134 35.75 -21.39 27.05
C LYS A 134 36.14 -19.92 26.84
N THR A 135 36.10 -19.13 27.91
CA THR A 135 36.50 -17.71 27.90
C THR A 135 37.93 -17.49 27.38
N THR A 136 38.80 -18.49 27.54
CA THR A 136 40.17 -18.48 27.01
C THR A 136 40.21 -18.64 25.49
N ASP A 137 39.33 -19.46 24.91
CA ASP A 137 39.27 -19.71 23.46
C ASP A 137 38.75 -18.47 22.71
N THR A 138 37.74 -17.81 23.28
CA THR A 138 37.18 -16.56 22.74
C THR A 138 38.16 -15.39 22.85
N ALA A 139 38.90 -15.28 23.95
CA ALA A 139 39.95 -14.27 24.09
C ALA A 139 41.11 -14.50 23.12
N GLN A 140 41.55 -15.74 22.93
CA GLN A 140 42.62 -16.09 21.99
C GLN A 140 42.23 -15.86 20.53
N ILE A 141 40.97 -16.15 20.15
CA ILE A 141 40.45 -15.86 18.80
C ILE A 141 40.41 -14.34 18.53
N VAL A 142 40.00 -13.54 19.53
CA VAL A 142 39.97 -12.07 19.41
C VAL A 142 41.39 -11.47 19.36
N VAL A 143 42.33 -12.01 20.13
CA VAL A 143 43.75 -11.58 20.11
C VAL A 143 44.42 -11.96 18.78
N ALA A 144 44.21 -13.18 18.27
CA ALA A 144 44.75 -13.64 16.99
C ALA A 144 44.21 -12.83 15.79
N TYR A 145 42.96 -12.37 15.86
CA TYR A 145 42.36 -11.53 14.83
C TYR A 145 42.87 -10.07 14.87
N ASN A 146 43.05 -9.50 16.07
CA ASN A 146 43.57 -8.14 16.23
C ASN A 146 45.08 -8.04 15.95
N ALA A 147 45.79 -9.17 15.87
CA ALA A 147 47.23 -9.23 15.59
C ALA A 147 47.58 -9.24 14.08
N GLN A 148 46.60 -9.22 13.17
CA GLN A 148 46.83 -9.16 11.73
C GLN A 148 46.99 -7.69 11.29
N PRO A 149 48.20 -7.23 10.88
CA PRO A 149 48.40 -5.85 10.48
C PRO A 149 47.83 -5.61 9.08
N GLU A 150 47.16 -4.47 8.94
CA GLU A 150 46.82 -3.75 7.70
C GLU A 150 45.58 -4.14 6.87
N GLU A 151 45.10 -5.38 6.80
CA GLU A 151 44.07 -5.68 5.78
C GLU A 151 42.59 -5.77 6.20
N ASN A 152 42.22 -5.79 7.49
CA ASN A 152 40.81 -6.03 7.85
C ASN A 152 40.29 -5.14 8.96
N ASN A 153 40.13 -3.86 8.65
CA ASN A 153 39.52 -2.91 9.57
C ASN A 153 37.99 -2.81 9.37
N LEU A 154 37.30 -3.92 9.64
CA LEU A 154 35.83 -3.98 9.71
C LEU A 154 35.28 -2.95 10.71
N LYS A 155 36.05 -2.61 11.76
CA LYS A 155 35.71 -1.56 12.74
C LYS A 155 35.69 -0.18 12.09
N ASN A 156 36.68 0.15 11.26
CA ASN A 156 36.68 1.37 10.45
C ASN A 156 35.60 1.35 9.35
N LEU A 157 35.33 0.21 8.72
CA LEU A 157 34.24 0.08 7.73
C LEU A 157 32.85 0.26 8.39
N PHE A 158 32.67 -0.25 9.61
CA PHE A 158 31.47 -0.10 10.44
C PHE A 158 31.31 1.34 10.94
N GLU A 159 32.35 1.95 11.50
CA GLU A 159 32.30 3.34 11.99
C GLU A 159 32.09 4.34 10.84
N LYS A 160 32.69 4.10 9.67
CA LYS A 160 32.52 4.94 8.46
C LYS A 160 31.14 4.75 7.82
N LYS A 161 30.51 3.56 7.91
CA LYS A 161 29.11 3.33 7.50
C LYS A 161 28.07 3.77 8.54
N ILE A 162 28.42 3.84 9.84
CA ILE A 162 27.49 4.17 10.94
C ILE A 162 27.55 5.65 11.36
N LYS A 163 28.54 6.44 10.94
CA LYS A 163 28.52 7.92 11.03
C LYS A 163 27.45 8.56 10.13
N LEU A 164 26.22 8.09 10.20
CA LEU A 164 25.04 8.93 9.99
C LEU A 164 24.86 9.69 11.29
N GLN A 165 25.37 10.92 11.33
CA GLN A 165 24.90 11.89 12.33
C GLN A 165 23.36 11.84 12.32
N PRO A 166 22.68 11.78 13.49
CA PRO A 166 21.24 11.80 13.51
C PRO A 166 20.80 13.10 12.83
N LYS A 167 20.35 13.00 11.58
CA LYS A 167 19.86 14.15 10.83
C LYS A 167 18.83 14.83 11.72
N THR A 168 19.10 16.08 12.09
CA THR A 168 18.17 16.95 12.80
C THR A 168 16.81 16.75 12.14
N PRO A 169 15.73 16.47 12.91
CA PRO A 169 14.43 16.15 12.33
C PRO A 169 14.04 17.30 11.41
N VAL A 170 14.09 17.03 10.11
CA VAL A 170 13.60 17.97 9.11
C VAL A 170 12.10 17.99 9.34
N ILE A 171 11.60 19.14 9.79
CA ILE A 171 10.17 19.41 9.79
C ILE A 171 9.78 19.48 8.31
N VAL A 172 9.44 18.34 7.73
CA VAL A 172 8.85 18.29 6.39
C VAL A 172 7.44 18.85 6.57
N LYS A 173 7.27 20.15 6.34
CA LYS A 173 5.95 20.73 6.06
C LYS A 173 5.32 19.83 4.98
N PRO A 174 4.03 19.47 5.09
CA PRO A 174 3.44 18.50 4.18
C PRO A 174 3.71 18.95 2.75
N LYS A 175 4.52 18.16 2.03
CA LYS A 175 4.45 18.14 0.57
C LYS A 175 2.98 17.91 0.25
N PHE A 176 2.48 18.67 -0.72
CA PHE A 176 1.17 18.46 -1.34
C PHE A 176 0.71 17.00 -1.17
N ILE A 177 -0.43 16.80 -0.49
CA ILE A 177 -1.00 15.47 -0.33
C ILE A 177 -1.88 15.26 -1.54
N ALA A 178 -1.55 14.28 -2.37
CA ALA A 178 -2.38 13.91 -3.51
C ALA A 178 -3.85 13.72 -3.08
N PRO A 179 -4.78 14.43 -3.75
CA PRO A 179 -6.17 14.45 -3.34
C PRO A 179 -6.83 13.10 -3.56
N ASP A 180 -7.89 12.86 -2.80
CA ASP A 180 -8.86 11.80 -3.05
C ASP A 180 -10.15 12.49 -3.50
N ILE A 181 -10.42 12.50 -4.81
CA ILE A 181 -11.54 13.24 -5.36
C ILE A 181 -12.74 12.30 -5.46
N THR A 182 -13.74 12.55 -4.63
CA THR A 182 -14.94 11.70 -4.51
C THR A 182 -16.23 12.40 -4.96
N ARG A 183 -16.19 13.73 -5.14
CA ARG A 183 -17.34 14.56 -5.50
C ARG A 183 -16.87 15.83 -6.20
N GLY A 184 -17.64 16.31 -7.17
CA GLY A 184 -17.48 17.60 -7.84
C GLY A 184 -18.28 18.73 -7.16
N ASN A 185 -18.66 19.74 -7.94
CA ASN A 185 -19.34 20.92 -7.43
C ASN A 185 -20.82 20.65 -7.09
N VAL A 186 -21.15 20.68 -5.80
CA VAL A 186 -22.53 20.47 -5.28
C VAL A 186 -23.50 21.61 -5.61
N MET A 187 -23.01 22.75 -6.10
CA MET A 187 -23.85 23.87 -6.56
C MET A 187 -24.38 23.68 -7.97
N LYS A 188 -23.95 22.63 -8.67
CA LYS A 188 -24.43 22.29 -10.00
C LYS A 188 -25.25 21.00 -9.96
N ASN A 189 -26.32 20.96 -10.76
CA ASN A 189 -27.09 19.73 -10.99
C ASN A 189 -26.37 18.86 -12.04
N GLU A 190 -25.12 18.51 -11.78
CA GLU A 190 -24.30 17.63 -12.62
C GLU A 190 -23.88 16.40 -11.80
N LEU A 191 -23.79 15.24 -12.44
CA LEU A 191 -23.20 14.03 -11.86
C LEU A 191 -22.46 13.22 -12.93
N SER A 192 -21.61 12.28 -12.51
CA SER A 192 -20.96 11.32 -13.41
C SER A 192 -21.30 9.88 -12.99
N ILE A 193 -21.88 9.10 -13.90
CA ILE A 193 -22.00 7.64 -13.74
C ILE A 193 -20.77 6.99 -14.33
N THR A 194 -19.86 6.53 -13.48
CA THR A 194 -18.58 5.94 -13.90
C THR A 194 -18.62 4.43 -13.85
N PHE A 195 -17.83 3.79 -14.71
CA PHE A 195 -17.76 2.33 -14.79
C PHE A 195 -16.33 1.82 -14.61
N ASP A 196 -16.14 0.80 -13.78
CA ASP A 196 -14.88 0.10 -13.62
C ASP A 196 -14.87 -1.20 -14.44
N GLY A 197 -13.83 -1.39 -15.24
CA GLY A 197 -13.57 -2.59 -16.04
C GLY A 197 -12.40 -3.40 -15.51
N GLY A 198 -12.71 -4.50 -14.80
CA GLY A 198 -11.77 -5.43 -14.19
C GLY A 198 -11.39 -6.57 -15.13
N SER A 199 -11.83 -7.80 -14.83
CA SER A 199 -11.59 -8.97 -15.68
C SER A 199 -12.76 -9.31 -16.61
N GLU A 200 -13.99 -8.95 -16.23
CA GLU A 200 -15.22 -9.33 -16.93
C GLU A 200 -15.89 -8.16 -17.64
N ALA A 201 -16.61 -8.46 -18.72
CA ALA A 201 -17.30 -7.49 -19.58
C ALA A 201 -18.78 -7.85 -19.85
N THR A 202 -19.40 -8.66 -18.99
CA THR A 202 -20.73 -9.25 -19.20
C THR A 202 -21.83 -8.23 -19.49
N ASP A 203 -21.76 -7.03 -18.91
CA ASP A 203 -22.75 -5.94 -19.10
C ASP A 203 -22.30 -4.86 -20.09
N THR A 204 -21.07 -4.95 -20.62
CA THR A 204 -20.42 -3.83 -21.31
C THR A 204 -21.18 -3.40 -22.56
N GLU A 205 -21.60 -4.33 -23.43
CA GLU A 205 -22.29 -3.96 -24.67
C GLU A 205 -23.64 -3.29 -24.40
N ALA A 206 -24.41 -3.82 -23.45
CA ALA A 206 -25.70 -3.26 -23.06
C ALA A 206 -25.52 -1.83 -22.51
N ILE A 207 -24.57 -1.64 -21.60
CA ILE A 207 -24.24 -0.31 -21.04
C ILE A 207 -23.87 0.67 -22.15
N LEU A 208 -22.94 0.30 -23.06
CA LEU A 208 -22.51 1.20 -24.14
C LEU A 208 -23.64 1.55 -25.11
N ASN A 209 -24.57 0.62 -25.37
CA ASN A 209 -25.73 0.90 -26.21
C ASN A 209 -26.69 1.89 -25.52
N ILE A 210 -27.00 1.68 -24.24
CA ILE A 210 -27.86 2.59 -23.45
C ILE A 210 -27.27 4.00 -23.39
N LEU A 211 -25.96 4.12 -23.15
CA LEU A 211 -25.27 5.41 -23.12
C LEU A 211 -25.31 6.11 -24.49
N ARG A 212 -25.13 5.35 -25.59
CA ARG A 212 -25.20 5.89 -26.96
C ARG A 212 -26.60 6.39 -27.30
N GLU A 213 -27.63 5.60 -27.00
CA GLU A 213 -29.04 5.97 -27.24
C GLU A 213 -29.45 7.25 -26.51
N ARG A 214 -28.89 7.47 -25.31
CA ARG A 214 -29.13 8.67 -24.49
C ARG A 214 -28.13 9.80 -24.73
N ASN A 215 -27.19 9.62 -25.66
CA ASN A 215 -26.12 10.58 -25.95
C ASN A 215 -25.31 10.98 -24.69
N ILE A 216 -25.11 10.04 -23.77
CA ILE A 216 -24.34 10.25 -22.54
C ILE A 216 -22.91 9.81 -22.78
N LYS A 217 -21.97 10.71 -22.45
CA LYS A 217 -20.54 10.41 -22.41
C LYS A 217 -20.10 10.41 -20.96
N THR A 218 -19.34 9.38 -20.58
CA THR A 218 -18.89 9.22 -19.20
C THR A 218 -17.41 8.86 -19.11
N THR A 219 -16.92 8.68 -17.88
CA THR A 219 -15.58 8.21 -17.56
C THR A 219 -15.61 6.74 -17.15
N ILE A 220 -14.75 5.93 -17.78
CA ILE A 220 -14.61 4.49 -17.59
C ILE A 220 -13.18 4.21 -17.13
N PHE A 221 -12.98 3.52 -16.02
CA PHE A 221 -11.65 3.15 -15.51
C PHE A 221 -11.34 1.70 -15.86
N LEU A 222 -10.28 1.47 -16.64
CA LEU A 222 -9.96 0.15 -17.16
C LEU A 222 -8.65 -0.40 -16.60
N THR A 223 -8.66 -1.69 -16.26
CA THR A 223 -7.42 -2.41 -15.98
C THR A 223 -6.67 -2.70 -17.28
N GLY A 224 -5.36 -2.89 -17.21
CA GLY A 224 -4.59 -3.35 -18.36
C GLY A 224 -4.97 -4.77 -18.80
N GLU A 225 -5.45 -5.61 -17.88
CA GLU A 225 -6.04 -6.93 -18.19
C GLU A 225 -7.33 -6.81 -19.01
N PHE A 226 -8.26 -5.92 -18.64
CA PHE A 226 -9.47 -5.64 -19.40
C PHE A 226 -9.14 -5.24 -20.84
N ILE A 227 -8.20 -4.29 -20.99
CA ILE A 227 -7.82 -3.74 -22.30
C ILE A 227 -7.27 -4.83 -23.21
N LYS A 228 -6.47 -5.75 -22.68
CA LYS A 228 -5.92 -6.89 -23.43
C LYS A 228 -6.99 -7.91 -23.81
N ARG A 229 -7.96 -8.14 -22.92
CA ARG A 229 -9.00 -9.15 -23.11
C ARG A 229 -10.10 -8.69 -24.07
N TYR A 230 -10.45 -7.40 -24.05
CA TYR A 230 -11.57 -6.84 -24.81
C TYR A 230 -11.18 -5.63 -25.67
N PRO A 231 -10.19 -5.75 -26.58
CA PRO A 231 -9.67 -4.63 -27.34
C PRO A 231 -10.73 -3.90 -28.19
N GLU A 232 -11.68 -4.64 -28.76
CA GLU A 232 -12.73 -4.05 -29.60
C GLU A 232 -13.75 -3.25 -28.78
N LEU A 233 -14.10 -3.69 -27.57
CA LEU A 233 -14.95 -2.92 -26.66
C LEU A 233 -14.27 -1.62 -26.24
N VAL A 234 -12.96 -1.65 -25.99
CA VAL A 234 -12.18 -0.44 -25.64
C VAL A 234 -12.14 0.54 -26.80
N LYS A 235 -11.94 0.09 -28.03
CA LYS A 235 -12.03 0.96 -29.22
C LYS A 235 -13.40 1.60 -29.34
N LYS A 236 -14.48 0.83 -29.17
CA LYS A 236 -15.86 1.31 -29.18
C LYS A 236 -16.10 2.39 -28.13
N MET A 237 -15.63 2.20 -26.88
CA MET A 237 -15.71 3.22 -25.83
C MET A 237 -15.04 4.55 -26.24
N VAL A 238 -13.88 4.44 -26.90
CA VAL A 238 -13.11 5.59 -27.37
C VAL A 238 -13.78 6.29 -28.57
N GLU A 239 -14.41 5.53 -29.47
CA GLU A 239 -15.16 6.01 -30.62
C GLU A 239 -16.46 6.71 -30.20
N ASP A 240 -17.17 6.17 -29.20
CA ASP A 240 -18.36 6.77 -28.58
C ASP A 240 -18.04 8.06 -27.78
N GLY A 241 -16.75 8.36 -27.60
CA GLY A 241 -16.28 9.60 -26.97
C GLY A 241 -16.28 9.57 -25.44
N HIS A 242 -16.26 8.39 -24.84
CA HIS A 242 -16.05 8.23 -23.40
C HIS A 242 -14.60 8.58 -23.01
N GLU A 243 -14.43 8.99 -21.77
CA GLU A 243 -13.14 9.22 -21.14
C GLU A 243 -12.61 7.92 -20.54
N ILE A 244 -11.37 7.55 -20.86
CA ILE A 244 -10.75 6.34 -20.31
C ILE A 244 -9.72 6.72 -19.24
N GLY A 245 -9.99 6.31 -18.01
CA GLY A 245 -9.11 6.41 -16.84
C GLY A 245 -8.39 5.10 -16.55
N ASN A 246 -7.39 5.17 -15.67
CA ASN A 246 -6.54 4.04 -15.32
C ASN A 246 -7.08 3.28 -14.09
N HIS A 247 -7.18 1.95 -14.17
CA HIS A 247 -7.61 1.12 -13.04
C HIS A 247 -6.54 0.09 -12.65
N SER A 248 -5.26 0.45 -12.73
CA SER A 248 -4.09 -0.43 -12.55
C SER A 248 -3.93 -1.47 -13.67
N LEU A 249 -2.92 -2.34 -13.58
CA LEU A 249 -2.65 -3.37 -14.59
C LEU A 249 -3.43 -4.65 -14.29
N THR A 250 -3.30 -5.14 -13.05
CA THR A 250 -3.73 -6.49 -12.64
C THR A 250 -4.74 -6.47 -11.49
N HIS A 251 -5.43 -5.35 -11.27
CA HIS A 251 -6.40 -5.17 -10.19
C HIS A 251 -5.94 -5.65 -8.79
N PRO A 252 -4.74 -5.29 -8.30
CA PRO A 252 -4.21 -5.83 -7.04
C PRO A 252 -4.89 -5.20 -5.81
N HIS A 253 -5.03 -5.98 -4.74
CA HIS A 253 -5.19 -5.40 -3.39
C HIS A 253 -3.95 -4.56 -3.04
N LEU A 254 -4.19 -3.37 -2.52
CA LEU A 254 -3.16 -2.38 -2.18
C LEU A 254 -3.00 -2.19 -0.67
N THR A 255 -4.04 -2.53 0.10
CA THR A 255 -4.08 -2.31 1.54
C THR A 255 -4.65 -3.51 2.29
N THR A 256 -4.61 -3.46 3.61
CA THR A 256 -5.23 -4.50 4.45
C THR A 256 -6.75 -4.37 4.56
N PHE A 257 -7.40 -3.54 3.74
CA PHE A 257 -8.82 -3.20 3.87
C PHE A 257 -9.71 -4.44 3.80
N GLU A 258 -9.51 -5.30 2.82
CA GLU A 258 -10.21 -6.59 2.72
C GLU A 258 -10.17 -7.39 4.03
N LYS A 259 -9.04 -7.40 4.73
CA LYS A 259 -8.82 -8.25 5.92
C LYS A 259 -9.27 -7.63 7.23
N ASN A 260 -9.24 -6.31 7.34
CA ASN A 260 -9.43 -5.63 8.63
C ASN A 260 -10.07 -4.24 8.54
N PHE A 261 -10.57 -3.85 7.37
CA PHE A 261 -11.18 -2.54 7.07
C PHE A 261 -10.26 -1.34 7.35
N LYS A 262 -8.93 -1.54 7.34
CA LYS A 262 -7.93 -0.48 7.45
C LYS A 262 -7.14 -0.35 6.17
N GLN A 263 -6.97 0.89 5.73
CA GLN A 263 -6.19 1.28 4.56
C GLN A 263 -4.66 1.27 4.82
N GLN A 264 -4.14 0.24 5.48
CA GLN A 264 -2.69 0.07 5.71
C GLN A 264 -2.05 -0.58 4.48
N THR A 265 -1.03 0.05 3.91
CA THR A 265 -0.32 -0.44 2.71
C THR A 265 0.16 -1.90 2.91
N LEU A 266 -0.18 -2.80 1.98
CA LEU A 266 0.25 -4.20 2.04
C LEU A 266 1.76 -4.34 1.84
N HIS A 267 2.31 -5.43 2.37
CA HIS A 267 3.71 -5.76 2.12
C HIS A 267 3.94 -6.04 0.62
N GLY A 268 4.92 -5.36 0.02
CA GLY A 268 5.21 -5.46 -1.41
C GLY A 268 4.57 -4.36 -2.26
N VAL A 269 3.60 -3.62 -1.72
CA VAL A 269 3.06 -2.42 -2.35
C VAL A 269 3.97 -1.25 -2.02
N ASN A 270 4.64 -0.72 -3.05
CA ASN A 270 5.57 0.41 -2.97
C ASN A 270 5.43 1.31 -4.21
N LYS A 271 6.21 2.40 -4.26
CA LYS A 271 6.17 3.36 -5.37
C LYS A 271 6.45 2.72 -6.72
N GLU A 272 7.46 1.85 -6.81
CA GLU A 272 7.85 1.16 -8.04
C GLU A 272 6.73 0.24 -8.53
N PHE A 273 6.06 -0.46 -7.61
CA PHE A 273 4.91 -1.29 -7.90
C PHE A 273 3.75 -0.47 -8.48
N ILE A 274 3.33 0.61 -7.81
CA ILE A 274 2.27 1.49 -8.31
C ILE A 274 2.65 2.13 -9.65
N THR A 275 3.92 2.53 -9.80
CA THR A 275 4.42 3.12 -11.05
C THR A 275 4.30 2.14 -12.21
N ARG A 276 4.69 0.88 -12.00
CA ARG A 276 4.57 -0.16 -13.01
C ARG A 276 3.11 -0.44 -13.36
N GLN A 277 2.25 -0.58 -12.36
CA GLN A 277 0.81 -0.82 -12.55
C GLN A 277 0.16 0.26 -13.41
N LEU A 278 0.43 1.54 -13.15
CA LEU A 278 -0.21 2.63 -13.88
C LEU A 278 0.42 2.87 -15.27
N LYS A 279 1.75 2.91 -15.37
CA LYS A 279 2.43 3.21 -16.64
C LYS A 279 2.23 2.12 -17.67
N GLU A 280 2.23 0.85 -17.26
CA GLU A 280 2.04 -0.26 -18.18
C GLU A 280 0.62 -0.29 -18.74
N THR A 281 -0.41 -0.05 -17.90
CA THR A 281 -1.80 0.09 -18.35
C THR A 281 -1.96 1.23 -19.35
N ALA A 282 -1.35 2.39 -19.07
CA ALA A 282 -1.38 3.52 -19.98
C ALA A 282 -0.67 3.22 -21.33
N ARG A 283 0.45 2.50 -21.29
CA ARG A 283 1.18 2.05 -22.50
C ARG A 283 0.30 1.13 -23.36
N ILE A 284 -0.29 0.10 -22.76
CA ILE A 284 -1.17 -0.86 -23.46
C ILE A 284 -2.34 -0.13 -24.12
N PHE A 285 -2.99 0.80 -23.40
CA PHE A 285 -4.08 1.59 -23.96
C PHE A 285 -3.66 2.45 -25.14
N LYS A 286 -2.50 3.12 -25.04
CA LYS A 286 -1.96 3.96 -26.11
C LYS A 286 -1.58 3.15 -27.35
N GLU A 287 -1.01 1.97 -27.17
CA GLU A 287 -0.68 1.07 -28.28
C GLU A 287 -1.94 0.57 -29.00
N LEU A 288 -3.01 0.29 -28.26
CA LEU A 288 -4.27 -0.17 -28.85
C LEU A 288 -5.02 0.95 -29.59
N THR A 289 -5.07 2.15 -29.03
CA THR A 289 -6.02 3.19 -29.45
C THR A 289 -5.37 4.42 -30.09
N GLY A 290 -4.05 4.58 -29.96
CA GLY A 290 -3.33 5.79 -30.35
C GLY A 290 -3.59 7.01 -29.45
N LYS A 291 -4.43 6.87 -28.41
CA LYS A 291 -4.80 7.97 -27.50
C LYS A 291 -4.16 7.79 -26.12
N ASP A 292 -3.97 8.91 -25.41
CA ASP A 292 -3.58 8.88 -24.00
C ASP A 292 -4.82 8.71 -23.11
N MET A 293 -4.67 7.97 -22.01
CA MET A 293 -5.67 7.96 -20.94
C MET A 293 -5.80 9.36 -20.34
N ILE A 294 -6.99 9.70 -19.84
CA ILE A 294 -7.13 10.90 -19.00
C ILE A 294 -6.24 10.76 -17.76
N PRO A 295 -5.74 11.86 -17.16
CA PRO A 295 -4.82 11.81 -16.03
C PRO A 295 -5.52 11.50 -14.70
N TYR A 296 -6.43 10.53 -14.71
CA TYR A 296 -7.18 10.03 -13.57
C TYR A 296 -6.95 8.53 -13.41
N TRP A 297 -6.82 8.09 -12.16
CA TRP A 297 -6.83 6.68 -11.81
C TRP A 297 -7.80 6.41 -10.68
N ARG A 298 -8.30 5.18 -10.60
CA ARG A 298 -9.10 4.69 -9.48
C ARG A 298 -8.41 3.47 -8.89
N ALA A 299 -8.25 3.45 -7.58
CA ALA A 299 -7.64 2.31 -6.90
C ALA A 299 -8.57 1.09 -6.93
N PRO A 300 -8.07 -0.11 -7.29
CA PRO A 300 -8.81 -1.37 -7.15
C PRO A 300 -9.42 -1.51 -5.76
N TYR A 301 -10.67 -1.97 -5.69
CA TYR A 301 -11.43 -2.16 -4.45
C TYR A 301 -11.58 -0.90 -3.57
N GLY A 302 -11.26 0.30 -4.08
CA GLY A 302 -11.14 1.51 -3.26
C GLY A 302 -10.00 1.45 -2.23
N GLU A 303 -9.02 0.57 -2.41
CA GLU A 303 -7.92 0.38 -1.48
C GLU A 303 -6.82 1.42 -1.70
N GLN A 304 -6.86 2.48 -0.91
CA GLN A 304 -5.99 3.63 -1.08
C GLN A 304 -5.70 4.34 0.24
N ASN A 305 -4.58 5.04 0.28
CA ASN A 305 -4.24 5.97 1.35
C ASN A 305 -3.40 7.12 0.78
N ALA A 306 -3.04 8.09 1.64
CA ALA A 306 -2.29 9.27 1.21
C ALA A 306 -0.95 8.93 0.54
N GLU A 307 -0.30 7.84 0.94
CA GLU A 307 0.98 7.41 0.38
C GLU A 307 0.79 6.78 -1.02
N ILE A 308 -0.14 5.85 -1.16
CA ILE A 308 -0.46 5.21 -2.45
C ILE A 308 -0.92 6.27 -3.46
N ARG A 309 -1.81 7.18 -3.05
CA ARG A 309 -2.25 8.30 -3.90
C ARG A 309 -1.09 9.20 -4.30
N GLN A 310 -0.14 9.44 -3.40
CA GLN A 310 1.05 10.24 -3.71
C GLN A 310 1.93 9.54 -4.76
N TRP A 311 2.15 8.24 -4.64
CA TRP A 311 2.91 7.48 -5.64
C TRP A 311 2.25 7.50 -7.02
N ALA A 312 0.92 7.36 -7.08
CA ALA A 312 0.17 7.47 -8.32
C ALA A 312 0.17 8.90 -8.89
N TYR A 313 0.07 9.91 -8.04
CA TYR A 313 0.14 11.31 -8.47
C TYR A 313 1.49 11.65 -9.12
N GLU A 314 2.58 11.08 -8.60
CA GLU A 314 3.93 11.23 -9.16
C GLU A 314 4.11 10.57 -10.54
N THR A 315 3.17 9.72 -10.98
CA THR A 315 3.14 9.19 -12.35
C THR A 315 2.26 10.00 -13.30
N GLY A 316 1.62 11.07 -12.79
CA GLY A 316 0.72 11.94 -13.55
C GLY A 316 -0.77 11.64 -13.37
N PHE A 317 -1.14 10.66 -12.53
CA PHE A 317 -2.54 10.25 -12.34
C PHE A 317 -3.11 10.73 -11.00
N THR A 318 -4.22 11.46 -11.06
CA THR A 318 -4.96 11.91 -9.85
C THR A 318 -6.00 10.87 -9.44
N HIS A 319 -6.12 10.57 -8.14
CA HIS A 319 -7.08 9.58 -7.66
C HIS A 319 -8.52 10.09 -7.73
N ILE A 320 -9.40 9.30 -8.33
CA ILE A 320 -10.85 9.50 -8.40
C ILE A 320 -11.55 8.33 -7.69
N GLY A 321 -12.17 8.61 -6.56
CA GLY A 321 -13.05 7.67 -5.87
C GLY A 321 -14.50 7.78 -6.35
N TRP A 322 -15.44 7.55 -5.44
CA TRP A 322 -16.87 7.75 -5.63
C TRP A 322 -17.45 8.46 -4.42
N THR A 323 -18.65 9.03 -4.56
CA THR A 323 -19.24 9.85 -3.51
C THR A 323 -19.76 8.97 -2.37
N THR A 324 -19.41 9.34 -1.15
CA THR A 324 -19.95 8.76 0.08
C THR A 324 -20.53 9.88 0.93
N ASP A 325 -21.76 9.71 1.41
CA ASP A 325 -22.29 10.52 2.49
C ASP A 325 -22.01 9.82 3.83
N TYR A 326 -21.01 10.32 4.53
CA TYR A 326 -20.62 9.80 5.84
C TYR A 326 -21.65 10.09 6.93
N LYS A 327 -22.54 11.09 6.74
CA LYS A 327 -23.56 11.44 7.74
C LYS A 327 -24.63 10.36 7.81
N ASN A 328 -25.20 9.98 6.66
CA ASN A 328 -26.24 8.97 6.58
C ASN A 328 -25.69 7.56 6.31
N ARG A 329 -24.35 7.42 6.18
CA ARG A 329 -23.65 6.16 5.88
C ARG A 329 -24.08 5.56 4.53
N GLU A 330 -24.32 6.43 3.57
CA GLU A 330 -24.71 6.06 2.22
C GLU A 330 -23.54 6.21 1.25
N SER A 331 -23.54 5.44 0.17
CA SER A 331 -22.49 5.47 -0.84
C SER A 331 -23.11 5.38 -2.24
N LEU A 332 -22.57 6.15 -3.19
CA LEU A 332 -22.82 5.96 -4.62
C LEU A 332 -21.92 4.86 -5.22
N ASP A 333 -21.57 3.87 -4.40
CA ASP A 333 -21.11 2.56 -4.87
C ASP A 333 -22.36 1.70 -5.08
N SER A 334 -22.59 1.28 -6.32
CA SER A 334 -23.76 0.49 -6.70
C SER A 334 -23.75 -0.90 -6.08
N LEU A 335 -22.56 -1.44 -5.75
CA LEU A 335 -22.37 -2.84 -5.32
C LEU A 335 -22.95 -3.87 -6.32
N ASP A 336 -23.07 -3.49 -7.59
CA ASP A 336 -23.55 -4.33 -8.69
C ASP A 336 -22.65 -5.54 -9.01
N TRP A 337 -21.41 -5.52 -8.53
CA TRP A 337 -20.45 -6.62 -8.64
C TRP A 337 -20.67 -7.74 -7.62
N VAL A 338 -21.43 -7.51 -6.54
CA VAL A 338 -21.65 -8.52 -5.49
C VAL A 338 -22.57 -9.60 -6.04
N SER A 339 -22.03 -10.80 -6.30
CA SER A 339 -22.76 -11.92 -6.90
C SER A 339 -23.27 -12.97 -5.90
N ASN A 340 -22.74 -12.98 -4.67
CA ASN A 340 -23.25 -13.85 -3.61
C ASN A 340 -24.53 -13.26 -3.02
N GLU A 341 -25.68 -13.85 -3.36
CA GLU A 341 -27.02 -13.47 -2.87
C GLU A 341 -27.16 -13.53 -1.33
N GLU A 342 -26.32 -14.32 -0.65
CA GLU A 342 -26.33 -14.41 0.82
C GLU A 342 -25.54 -13.27 1.49
N SER A 343 -24.84 -12.44 0.72
CA SER A 343 -24.07 -11.32 1.26
C SER A 343 -24.99 -10.20 1.75
N GLU A 344 -24.67 -9.60 2.91
CA GLU A 344 -25.33 -8.36 3.37
C GLU A 344 -25.14 -7.16 2.41
N PHE A 345 -24.19 -7.27 1.48
CA PHE A 345 -23.90 -6.28 0.45
C PHE A 345 -24.55 -6.62 -0.89
N TYR A 346 -25.31 -7.72 -0.98
CA TYR A 346 -26.08 -8.03 -2.18
C TYR A 346 -27.34 -7.17 -2.24
N TYR A 347 -27.54 -6.54 -3.39
CA TYR A 347 -28.75 -5.78 -3.71
C TYR A 347 -29.24 -6.20 -5.10
N SER A 348 -30.54 -6.40 -5.24
CA SER A 348 -31.19 -6.57 -6.56
C SER A 348 -31.05 -5.31 -7.43
N ALA A 349 -31.23 -5.44 -8.73
CA ALA A 349 -31.16 -4.31 -9.66
C ALA A 349 -32.12 -3.16 -9.28
N ASP A 350 -33.33 -3.48 -8.80
CA ASP A 350 -34.29 -2.48 -8.33
C ASP A 350 -33.85 -1.82 -7.02
N GLU A 351 -33.28 -2.57 -6.07
CA GLU A 351 -32.72 -1.98 -4.84
C GLU A 351 -31.51 -1.09 -5.14
N ILE A 352 -30.66 -1.46 -6.09
CA ILE A 352 -29.51 -0.63 -6.53
C ILE A 352 -30.03 0.68 -7.14
N LYS A 353 -31.02 0.61 -8.05
CA LYS A 353 -31.70 1.78 -8.60
C LYS A 353 -32.23 2.68 -7.49
N ASP A 354 -32.98 2.10 -6.55
CA ASP A 354 -33.60 2.86 -5.47
C ASP A 354 -32.56 3.50 -4.55
N ARG A 355 -31.45 2.80 -4.24
CA ARG A 355 -30.33 3.38 -3.49
C ARG A 355 -29.75 4.61 -4.18
N ILE A 356 -29.50 4.54 -5.49
CA ILE A 356 -28.96 5.67 -6.27
C ILE A 356 -29.97 6.82 -6.31
N LEU A 357 -31.24 6.53 -6.61
CA LEU A 357 -32.29 7.54 -6.74
C LEU A 357 -32.67 8.19 -5.40
N ASN A 358 -32.36 7.55 -4.28
CA ASN A 358 -32.68 8.03 -2.94
C ASN A 358 -31.46 8.47 -2.12
N PHE A 359 -30.27 8.50 -2.73
CA PHE A 359 -29.02 8.89 -2.08
C PHE A 359 -29.07 10.33 -1.53
N ASP A 360 -28.57 10.52 -0.30
CA ASP A 360 -28.39 11.77 0.44
C ASP A 360 -29.63 12.67 0.38
N LYS A 361 -30.82 12.03 0.50
CA LYS A 361 -32.11 12.73 0.55
C LYS A 361 -32.14 13.72 1.71
N GLY A 362 -32.43 14.98 1.39
CA GLY A 362 -32.40 16.08 2.36
C GLY A 362 -31.00 16.66 2.61
N GLY A 363 -29.97 16.16 1.93
CA GLY A 363 -28.63 16.75 1.87
C GLY A 363 -28.33 17.33 0.49
N ASN A 364 -27.20 16.93 -0.10
CA ASN A 364 -26.79 17.36 -1.44
C ASN A 364 -27.30 16.41 -2.54
N GLU A 365 -28.02 15.35 -2.19
CA GLU A 365 -28.46 14.30 -3.10
C GLU A 365 -27.31 13.82 -4.00
N VAL A 366 -27.54 13.62 -5.30
CA VAL A 366 -26.50 13.23 -6.27
C VAL A 366 -25.77 14.43 -6.89
N LYS A 367 -25.96 15.67 -6.42
CA LYS A 367 -25.30 16.87 -6.99
C LYS A 367 -23.79 16.79 -6.87
N GLY A 368 -23.07 16.97 -7.97
CA GLY A 368 -21.63 16.76 -8.03
C GLY A 368 -21.21 15.30 -7.81
N GLY A 369 -22.15 14.34 -7.81
CA GLY A 369 -21.90 12.96 -7.45
C GLY A 369 -21.04 12.23 -8.48
N ILE A 370 -20.22 11.29 -7.99
CA ILE A 370 -19.52 10.29 -8.80
C ILE A 370 -20.08 8.94 -8.39
N VAL A 371 -20.86 8.31 -9.28
CA VAL A 371 -21.42 6.97 -9.10
C VAL A 371 -20.43 5.95 -9.61
N LEU A 372 -20.14 4.92 -8.81
CA LEU A 372 -19.37 3.75 -9.21
C LEU A 372 -20.33 2.62 -9.62
N MET A 373 -20.12 2.08 -10.81
CA MET A 373 -20.74 0.88 -11.37
C MET A 373 -19.67 0.04 -12.06
N HIS A 374 -20.01 -1.17 -12.52
CA HIS A 374 -19.05 -2.08 -13.16
C HIS A 374 -19.48 -2.46 -14.59
N LEU A 375 -18.49 -2.71 -15.45
CA LEU A 375 -18.70 -3.14 -16.84
C LEU A 375 -19.03 -4.63 -16.98
N GLY A 376 -18.87 -5.39 -15.91
CA GLY A 376 -19.15 -6.80 -15.84
C GLY A 376 -19.30 -7.26 -14.39
N THR A 377 -20.01 -8.36 -14.23
CA THR A 377 -20.33 -8.99 -12.95
C THR A 377 -20.49 -10.50 -13.16
N ASP A 378 -20.22 -11.26 -12.09
CA ASP A 378 -20.43 -12.72 -12.04
C ASP A 378 -21.88 -13.10 -11.63
N ARG A 379 -22.77 -12.09 -11.51
CA ARG A 379 -24.20 -12.32 -11.28
C ARG A 379 -24.82 -13.13 -12.41
N LYS A 380 -25.76 -14.00 -12.04
CA LYS A 380 -26.55 -14.79 -13.00
C LYS A 380 -27.80 -14.05 -13.48
N ASP A 381 -28.35 -13.22 -12.61
CA ASP A 381 -29.55 -12.42 -12.81
C ASP A 381 -29.41 -11.06 -12.10
N SER A 382 -30.46 -10.23 -12.16
CA SER A 382 -30.49 -8.94 -11.45
C SER A 382 -29.32 -7.99 -11.80
N HIS A 383 -29.02 -7.89 -13.10
CA HIS A 383 -28.00 -6.99 -13.62
C HIS A 383 -28.49 -5.54 -13.57
N VAL A 384 -27.71 -4.64 -12.95
CA VAL A 384 -28.07 -3.22 -12.83
C VAL A 384 -28.16 -2.51 -14.20
N SER A 385 -27.48 -3.05 -15.22
CA SER A 385 -27.56 -2.56 -16.60
C SER A 385 -29.01 -2.49 -17.11
N THR A 386 -29.87 -3.40 -16.66
CA THR A 386 -31.31 -3.43 -16.99
C THR A 386 -32.10 -2.25 -16.40
N LYS A 387 -31.58 -1.62 -15.34
CA LYS A 387 -32.20 -0.48 -14.63
C LYS A 387 -31.51 0.85 -14.93
N LEU A 388 -30.38 0.84 -15.64
CA LEU A 388 -29.67 2.04 -16.04
C LEU A 388 -30.57 3.05 -16.82
N PRO A 389 -31.45 2.61 -17.75
CA PRO A 389 -32.45 3.49 -18.37
C PRO A 389 -33.32 4.24 -17.36
N GLU A 390 -33.94 3.51 -16.41
CA GLU A 390 -34.80 4.11 -15.38
C GLU A 390 -34.05 5.07 -14.48
N ILE A 391 -32.79 4.76 -14.12
CA ILE A 391 -31.93 5.62 -13.31
C ILE A 391 -31.66 6.95 -14.04
N ILE A 392 -31.23 6.86 -15.30
CA ILE A 392 -30.92 8.03 -16.11
C ILE A 392 -32.15 8.90 -16.28
N ASP A 393 -33.24 8.32 -16.78
CA ASP A 393 -34.45 9.06 -17.13
C ASP A 393 -35.04 9.75 -15.88
N SER A 394 -35.00 9.08 -14.72
CA SER A 394 -35.45 9.65 -13.44
C SER A 394 -34.60 10.83 -12.97
N LEU A 395 -33.28 10.78 -13.16
CA LEU A 395 -32.37 11.86 -12.75
C LEU A 395 -32.43 13.04 -13.73
N GLU A 396 -32.55 12.80 -15.03
CA GLU A 396 -32.77 13.86 -16.02
C GLU A 396 -34.09 14.58 -15.78
N GLN A 397 -35.17 13.86 -15.46
CA GLN A 397 -36.46 14.45 -15.11
C GLN A 397 -36.37 15.35 -13.86
N ARG A 398 -35.46 15.04 -12.93
CA ARG A 398 -35.15 15.87 -11.75
C ARG A 398 -34.20 17.04 -12.08
N GLY A 399 -33.81 17.21 -13.34
CA GLY A 399 -32.96 18.30 -13.81
C GLY A 399 -31.46 18.07 -13.64
N TYR A 400 -31.02 16.83 -13.42
CA TYR A 400 -29.61 16.49 -13.39
C TYR A 400 -29.04 16.27 -14.80
N ARG A 401 -27.76 16.63 -14.98
CA ARG A 401 -27.01 16.38 -16.21
C ARG A 401 -25.90 15.36 -15.97
N PHE A 402 -25.82 14.37 -16.84
CA PHE A 402 -24.72 13.42 -16.87
C PHE A 402 -23.51 14.01 -17.60
N VAL A 403 -22.37 14.02 -16.93
CA VAL A 403 -21.11 14.57 -17.46
C VAL A 403 -19.95 13.62 -17.18
N LYS A 404 -18.85 13.80 -17.91
CA LYS A 404 -17.61 13.07 -17.63
C LYS A 404 -16.98 13.61 -16.35
N VAL A 405 -16.13 12.81 -15.69
CA VAL A 405 -15.44 13.24 -14.46
C VAL A 405 -14.61 14.50 -14.72
N SER A 406 -13.95 14.64 -15.88
CA SER A 406 -13.17 15.85 -16.16
C SER A 406 -14.01 17.13 -16.19
N GLU A 407 -15.24 17.05 -16.67
CA GLU A 407 -16.22 18.14 -16.75
C GLU A 407 -16.81 18.45 -15.38
N LEU A 408 -17.18 17.40 -14.63
CA LEU A 408 -17.70 17.50 -13.27
C LEU A 408 -16.73 18.25 -12.33
N LEU A 409 -15.43 18.04 -12.54
CA LEU A 409 -14.37 18.66 -11.74
C LEU A 409 -13.99 20.07 -12.18
N ASN A 410 -14.61 20.60 -13.24
CA ASN A 410 -14.43 21.98 -13.68
C ASN A 410 -12.94 22.38 -13.74
N LYS A 411 -12.10 21.56 -14.39
CA LYS A 411 -10.76 22.02 -14.75
C LYS A 411 -10.93 23.23 -15.67
N ARG A 412 -10.72 24.44 -15.14
CA ARG A 412 -10.30 25.56 -15.97
C ARG A 412 -9.12 25.04 -16.79
N ARG A 413 -9.33 24.94 -18.11
CA ARG A 413 -8.21 24.79 -19.05
C ARG A 413 -7.27 25.98 -18.88
#